data_AF-A0A660TL38-F1
#
_entry.id   AF-A0A660TL38-F1
#
_cell.length_a   1.000
_cell.length_b   1.000
_cell.length_c   1.000
_cell.angle_alpha   90.00
_cell.angle_beta   90.00
_cell.angle_gamma   90.00
#
_symmetry.space_group_name_H-M   'P 1'
#
loop_
_entity.id
_entity.type
_entity.pdbx_description
1 polymer ?
#
loop_
_entity_poly.entity_id
_entity_poly.type
_entity_poly.pdbx_seq_one_letter_code
_entity_poly.pdbx_strand_id
1 'polypeptide(L)'
;ENKRRKRTYKINCPKPSAFLYHKGATFIDREDEQKQAKDLYYMYFILRYAPDLDIILKEVAEYKKRDYFKEISQNLSKYFERKTSRGCLMVEKENGPDLYLDDLRQDIFDRFKQLRDFI
;
A
#
# COMPACT_ATOMS: atom_id res chain seq x y z
N GLU A 1 44.79 5.44 -10.35
CA GLU A 1 43.37 5.76 -10.59
C GLU A 1 42.59 4.50 -10.99
N ASN A 2 41.60 4.10 -10.20
CA ASN A 2 40.86 2.86 -10.43
C ASN A 2 39.56 3.16 -11.21
N LYS A 3 39.61 3.10 -12.55
CA LYS A 3 38.43 3.27 -13.43
C LYS A 3 37.49 2.08 -13.28
N ARG A 4 36.60 2.11 -12.26
CA ARG A 4 35.46 1.17 -12.17
C ARG A 4 34.60 1.31 -13.43
N ARG A 5 34.69 0.34 -14.35
CA ARG A 5 33.79 0.20 -15.50
C ARG A 5 32.34 0.23 -14.99
N LYS A 6 31.52 1.18 -15.47
CA LYS A 6 30.08 1.23 -15.17
C LYS A 6 29.43 -0.05 -15.71
N ARG A 7 29.09 -0.99 -14.82
CA ARG A 7 28.29 -2.17 -15.15
C ARG A 7 26.82 -1.79 -15.06
N THR A 8 26.09 -1.97 -16.14
CA THR A 8 24.63 -1.77 -16.17
C THR A 8 23.97 -3.06 -15.69
N TYR A 9 23.20 -3.00 -14.60
CA TYR A 9 22.43 -4.11 -14.08
C TYR A 9 20.97 -3.95 -14.45
N LYS A 10 20.35 -5.01 -15.01
CA LYS A 10 18.91 -5.04 -15.24
C LYS A 10 18.23 -5.54 -13.97
N ILE A 11 17.47 -4.66 -13.33
CA ILE A 11 16.67 -4.99 -12.14
C ILE A 11 15.22 -5.13 -12.57
N ASN A 12 14.62 -6.28 -12.29
CA ASN A 12 13.19 -6.49 -12.51
C ASN A 12 12.46 -6.10 -11.23
N CYS A 13 11.68 -5.03 -11.28
CA CYS A 13 10.87 -4.56 -10.15
C CYS A 13 9.38 -4.86 -10.44
N PRO A 14 8.62 -5.39 -9.46
CA PRO A 14 7.18 -5.54 -9.62
C PRO A 14 6.50 -4.19 -9.83
N LYS A 15 5.37 -4.19 -10.56
CA LYS A 15 4.53 -2.99 -10.70
C LYS A 15 3.97 -2.57 -9.34
N PRO A 16 3.78 -1.26 -9.09
CA PRO A 16 3.13 -0.76 -7.87
C PRO A 16 1.73 -1.35 -7.64
N SER A 17 0.95 -1.52 -8.72
CA SER A 17 -0.38 -2.14 -8.69
C SER A 17 -0.34 -3.59 -8.22
N ALA A 18 0.61 -4.38 -8.74
CA ALA A 18 0.83 -5.75 -8.30
C ALA A 18 1.26 -5.83 -6.82
N PHE A 19 2.09 -4.88 -6.37
CA PHE A 19 2.48 -4.78 -4.98
C PHE A 19 1.28 -4.47 -4.07
N LEU A 20 0.47 -3.46 -4.40
CA LEU A 20 -0.72 -3.08 -3.63
C LEU A 20 -1.68 -4.26 -3.51
N TYR A 21 -1.97 -4.93 -4.62
CA TYR A 21 -2.89 -6.06 -4.64
C TYR A 21 -2.37 -7.26 -3.83
N HIS A 22 -1.09 -7.62 -4.01
CA HIS A 22 -0.49 -8.72 -3.25
C HIS A 22 -0.41 -8.41 -1.75
N LYS A 23 0.02 -7.20 -1.38
CA LYS A 23 0.16 -6.82 0.03
C LYS A 23 -1.18 -6.63 0.72
N GLY A 24 -2.18 -6.08 0.05
CA GLY A 24 -3.54 -5.99 0.57
C GLY A 24 -4.16 -7.36 0.89
N ALA A 25 -3.76 -8.41 0.18
CA ALA A 25 -4.18 -9.78 0.48
C ALA A 25 -3.37 -10.39 1.64
N THR A 26 -2.05 -10.26 1.62
CA THR A 26 -1.13 -11.07 2.46
C THR A 26 -0.68 -10.41 3.76
N PHE A 27 -0.96 -9.12 3.99
CA PHE A 27 -0.46 -8.43 5.19
C PHE A 27 -0.99 -9.06 6.49
N ILE A 28 -2.19 -9.64 6.49
CA ILE A 28 -2.78 -10.26 7.68
C ILE A 28 -1.99 -11.51 8.11
N ASP A 29 -1.40 -12.24 7.17
CA ASP A 29 -0.66 -13.48 7.42
C ASP A 29 0.75 -13.23 7.97
N ARG A 30 1.15 -11.98 8.16
CA ARG A 30 2.48 -11.65 8.70
C ARG A 30 2.49 -11.95 10.20
N GLU A 31 3.49 -12.71 10.61
CA GLU A 31 3.70 -13.16 12.00
C GLU A 31 3.80 -12.02 13.03
N ASP A 32 4.28 -10.86 12.61
CA ASP A 32 4.62 -9.74 13.50
C ASP A 32 3.85 -8.47 13.10
N GLU A 33 3.25 -7.80 14.09
CA GLU A 33 2.48 -6.57 13.91
C GLU A 33 3.30 -5.42 13.31
N GLN A 34 4.59 -5.30 13.64
CA GLN A 34 5.49 -4.33 13.03
C GLN A 34 5.69 -4.61 11.54
N LYS A 35 5.77 -5.89 11.14
CA LYS A 35 5.85 -6.25 9.71
C LYS A 35 4.54 -5.93 8.98
N GLN A 36 3.40 -6.14 9.63
CA GLN A 36 2.09 -5.73 9.11
C GLN A 36 2.03 -4.21 8.92
N ALA A 37 2.44 -3.45 9.94
CA ALA A 37 2.41 -2.00 9.92
C ALA A 37 3.30 -1.44 8.79
N LYS A 38 4.49 -2.01 8.58
CA LYS A 38 5.37 -1.66 7.46
C LYS A 38 4.76 -1.96 6.09
N ASP A 39 4.11 -3.12 5.93
CA ASP A 39 3.44 -3.46 4.67
C ASP A 39 2.32 -2.45 4.37
N LEU A 40 1.50 -2.11 5.38
CA LEU A 40 0.46 -1.08 5.25
C LEU A 40 1.03 0.31 4.99
N TYR A 41 2.14 0.67 5.64
CA TYR A 41 2.83 1.94 5.41
C TYR A 41 3.35 2.06 3.97
N TYR A 42 3.94 1.01 3.40
CA TYR A 42 4.37 1.04 2.01
C TYR A 42 3.20 1.09 1.02
N MET A 43 2.07 0.46 1.34
CA MET A 43 0.85 0.64 0.55
C MET A 43 0.41 2.11 0.59
N TYR A 44 0.33 2.71 1.78
CA TYR A 44 0.00 4.13 1.95
C TYR A 44 0.96 5.04 1.17
N PHE A 45 2.26 4.77 1.23
CA PHE A 45 3.27 5.52 0.50
C PHE A 45 2.99 5.54 -1.01
N ILE A 46 2.66 4.38 -1.60
CA ILE A 46 2.29 4.30 -3.01
C ILE A 46 0.99 5.08 -3.26
N LEU A 47 -0.04 4.89 -2.43
CA LEU A 47 -1.32 5.56 -2.59
C LEU A 47 -1.23 7.08 -2.47
N ARG A 48 -0.25 7.60 -1.73
CA ARG A 48 -0.07 9.04 -1.52
C ARG A 48 0.83 9.69 -2.55
N TYR A 49 1.91 9.02 -2.96
CA TYR A 49 2.99 9.65 -3.72
C TYR A 49 3.12 9.15 -5.17
N ALA A 50 2.38 8.12 -5.57
CA ALA A 50 2.47 7.67 -6.95
C ALA A 50 1.90 8.73 -7.91
N PRO A 51 2.64 9.14 -8.95
CA PRO A 51 2.18 10.16 -9.89
C PRO A 51 0.98 9.69 -10.73
N ASP A 52 0.88 8.38 -10.98
CA ASP A 52 -0.10 7.77 -11.87
C ASP A 52 -1.13 6.92 -11.09
N LEU A 53 -1.59 7.41 -9.94
CA LEU A 53 -2.44 6.65 -9.02
C LEU A 53 -3.70 6.08 -9.71
N ASP A 54 -4.37 6.85 -10.57
CA ASP A 54 -5.56 6.39 -11.28
C ASP A 54 -5.29 5.19 -12.19
N ILE A 55 -4.12 5.13 -12.82
CA ILE A 55 -3.71 4.01 -13.66
C ILE A 55 -3.43 2.79 -12.77
N ILE A 56 -2.71 3.00 -11.66
CA ILE A 56 -2.39 1.95 -10.69
C ILE A 56 -3.67 1.32 -10.14
N LEU A 57 -4.66 2.11 -9.74
CA LEU A 57 -5.94 1.63 -9.21
C LEU A 57 -6.75 0.84 -10.25
N LYS A 58 -6.76 1.29 -11.52
CA LYS A 58 -7.38 0.53 -12.62
C LYS A 58 -6.70 -0.83 -12.83
N GLU A 59 -5.36 -0.87 -12.80
CA GLU A 59 -4.62 -2.14 -12.89
C GLU A 59 -4.92 -3.07 -11.70
N VAL A 60 -5.08 -2.53 -10.48
CA VAL A 60 -5.49 -3.30 -9.30
C VAL A 60 -6.87 -3.94 -9.51
N ALA A 61 -7.83 -3.20 -10.07
CA ALA A 61 -9.14 -3.75 -10.40
C ALA A 61 -9.07 -4.90 -11.43
N GLU A 62 -8.15 -4.83 -12.40
CA GLU A 62 -7.92 -5.94 -13.33
C GLU A 62 -7.36 -7.19 -12.63
N TYR A 63 -6.51 -7.05 -11.61
CA TYR A 63 -6.07 -8.19 -10.80
C TYR A 63 -7.21 -8.79 -9.98
N LYS A 64 -8.12 -7.96 -9.44
CA LYS A 64 -9.33 -8.44 -8.77
C LYS A 64 -10.22 -9.26 -9.71
N LYS A 65 -10.43 -8.81 -10.95
CA LYS A 65 -11.24 -9.55 -11.95
C LYS A 65 -10.69 -10.95 -12.24
N ARG A 66 -9.38 -11.15 -12.09
CA ARG A 66 -8.72 -12.45 -12.27
C ARG A 66 -8.80 -13.35 -11.03
N ASP A 67 -9.41 -12.87 -9.95
CA ASP A 67 -9.76 -13.63 -8.75
C ASP A 67 -8.56 -14.29 -8.04
N TYR A 68 -7.36 -13.71 -8.19
CA TYR A 68 -6.14 -14.27 -7.60
C TYR A 68 -6.11 -14.22 -6.05
N PHE A 69 -6.78 -13.23 -5.44
CA PHE A 69 -6.86 -13.07 -3.98
C PHE A 69 -8.25 -12.58 -3.59
N LYS A 70 -9.09 -13.46 -3.06
CA LYS A 70 -10.49 -13.17 -2.70
C LYS A 70 -10.65 -12.30 -1.46
N GLU A 71 -9.67 -12.38 -0.56
CA GLU A 71 -9.82 -11.82 0.79
C GLU A 71 -9.42 -10.35 0.88
N ILE A 72 -8.77 -9.79 -0.14
CA ILE A 72 -8.27 -8.41 -0.10
C ILE A 72 -9.35 -7.39 0.28
N SER A 73 -10.56 -7.50 -0.28
CA SER A 73 -11.66 -6.56 0.01
C SER A 73 -12.11 -6.67 1.47
N GLN A 74 -12.13 -7.90 2.01
CA GLN A 74 -12.50 -8.17 3.41
C GLN A 74 -11.41 -7.67 4.36
N ASN A 75 -10.15 -7.92 4.02
CA ASN A 75 -8.97 -7.53 4.79
C ASN A 75 -8.88 -6.01 4.91
N LEU A 76 -9.00 -5.31 3.77
CA LEU A 76 -8.99 -3.85 3.75
C LEU A 76 -10.21 -3.27 4.48
N SER A 77 -11.41 -3.85 4.31
CA SER A 77 -12.61 -3.38 5.01
C SER A 77 -12.49 -3.52 6.53
N LYS A 78 -11.89 -4.62 7.02
CA LYS A 78 -11.67 -4.85 8.44
C LYS A 78 -10.67 -3.87 9.06
N TYR A 79 -9.59 -3.56 8.34
CA TYR A 79 -8.52 -2.69 8.87
C TYR A 79 -8.74 -1.20 8.64
N PHE A 80 -9.58 -0.83 7.67
CA PHE A 80 -9.84 0.55 7.26
C PHE A 80 -11.34 0.86 7.18
N GLU A 81 -12.11 0.36 8.14
CA GLU A 81 -13.55 0.62 8.25
C GLU A 81 -13.85 2.10 8.54
N ARG A 82 -13.06 2.72 9.43
CA ARG A 82 -13.16 4.11 9.85
C ARG A 82 -11.77 4.69 10.14
N LYS A 83 -11.65 6.01 10.28
CA LYS A 83 -10.36 6.67 10.54
C LYS A 83 -9.66 6.26 11.85
N THR A 84 -10.40 5.68 12.80
CA THR A 84 -9.86 5.14 14.06
C THR A 84 -9.62 3.63 14.02
N SER A 85 -9.78 2.98 12.86
CA SER A 85 -9.52 1.56 12.70
C SER A 85 -8.03 1.25 12.84
N ARG A 86 -7.72 0.00 13.23
CA ARG A 86 -6.37 -0.48 13.51
C ARG A 86 -5.39 -0.19 12.36
N GLY A 87 -5.81 -0.36 11.10
CA GLY A 87 -4.96 -0.08 9.94
C GLY A 87 -4.50 1.38 9.88
N CYS A 88 -5.40 2.33 10.16
CA CYS A 88 -5.05 3.76 10.19
C CYS A 88 -4.04 4.07 11.30
N LEU A 89 -4.25 3.51 12.49
CA LEU A 89 -3.35 3.69 13.64
C LEU A 89 -1.96 3.09 13.39
N MET A 90 -1.89 1.92 12.73
CA MET A 90 -0.62 1.27 12.38
C MET A 90 0.18 2.11 11.38
N VAL A 91 -0.48 2.63 10.34
CA VAL A 91 0.18 3.45 9.33
C VAL A 91 0.64 4.79 9.92
N GLU A 92 -0.19 5.44 10.74
CA GLU A 92 0.19 6.69 11.42
C GLU A 92 1.45 6.48 12.28
N LYS A 93 1.48 5.40 13.07
CA LYS A 93 2.61 5.10 13.96
C LYS A 93 3.91 4.87 13.18
N GLU A 94 3.86 4.20 12.03
CA GLU A 94 5.04 3.97 11.18
C GLU A 94 5.45 5.22 10.39
N ASN A 95 4.49 6.05 9.95
CA ASN A 95 4.77 7.30 9.25
C ASN A 95 5.43 8.34 10.16
N GLY A 96 4.99 8.39 11.43
CA GLY A 96 5.33 9.48 12.33
C GLY A 96 4.58 10.78 11.98
N PRO A 97 4.92 11.90 12.63
CA PRO A 97 4.27 13.19 12.39
C PRO A 97 4.49 13.66 10.94
N ASP A 98 3.45 14.22 10.35
CA ASP A 98 3.50 14.81 9.01
C ASP A 98 3.45 16.34 9.11
N LEU A 99 4.40 17.02 8.46
CA LEU A 99 4.50 18.48 8.52
C LEU A 99 3.48 19.19 7.62
N TYR A 100 2.86 18.47 6.69
CA TYR A 100 2.00 19.03 5.65
C TYR A 100 0.54 18.58 5.76
N LEU A 101 0.21 17.69 6.71
CA LEU A 101 -1.14 17.19 6.93
C LEU A 101 -1.57 17.43 8.38
N ASP A 102 -2.69 18.13 8.55
CA ASP A 102 -3.29 18.38 9.86
C ASP A 102 -3.93 17.11 10.46
N ASP A 103 -4.57 16.27 9.63
CA ASP A 103 -5.14 14.99 10.04
C ASP A 103 -4.61 13.85 9.13
N LEU A 104 -3.44 13.34 9.49
CA LEU A 104 -2.80 12.21 8.81
C LEU A 104 -3.69 10.97 8.80
N ARG A 105 -4.45 10.69 9.86
CA ARG A 105 -5.35 9.52 9.93
C ARG A 105 -6.47 9.63 8.92
N GLN A 106 -6.99 10.84 8.72
CA GLN A 106 -8.02 11.10 7.72
C GLN A 106 -7.49 10.86 6.30
N ASP A 107 -6.29 11.40 5.96
CA ASP A 107 -5.70 11.13 4.64
C ASP A 107 -5.47 9.62 4.43
N ILE A 108 -4.88 8.92 5.41
CA ILE A 108 -4.71 7.46 5.34
C ILE A 108 -6.04 6.76 5.07
N PHE A 109 -7.08 7.08 5.83
CA PHE A 109 -8.40 6.49 5.64
C PHE A 109 -8.94 6.74 4.24
N ASP A 110 -8.85 7.96 3.74
CA ASP A 110 -9.38 8.34 2.42
C ASP A 110 -8.61 7.64 1.28
N ARG A 111 -7.28 7.49 1.39
CA ARG A 111 -6.47 6.71 0.43
C ARG A 111 -6.87 5.24 0.38
N PHE A 112 -7.03 4.61 1.54
CA PHE A 112 -7.42 3.20 1.60
C PHE A 112 -8.89 2.99 1.23
N LYS A 113 -9.76 3.96 1.50
CA LYS A 113 -11.14 3.96 1.00
C LYS A 113 -11.17 4.01 -0.53
N GLN A 114 -10.40 4.92 -1.13
CA GLN A 114 -10.27 4.98 -2.59
C GLN A 114 -9.76 3.65 -3.15
N LEU A 115 -8.76 3.02 -2.52
CA LEU A 115 -8.31 1.69 -2.94
C LEU A 115 -9.43 0.65 -2.84
N ARG A 116 -10.19 0.62 -1.74
CA ARG A 116 -11.31 -0.32 -1.53
C ARG A 116 -12.41 -0.17 -2.57
N ASP A 117 -12.70 1.05 -3.03
CA ASP A 117 -13.75 1.30 -4.02
C ASP A 117 -13.42 0.69 -5.41
N PHE A 118 -12.14 0.35 -5.66
CA PHE A 118 -11.69 -0.36 -6.87
C PHE A 118 -11.55 -1.87 -6.68
N ILE A 119 -11.63 -2.35 -5.44
CA ILE A 119 -11.49 -3.75 -5.06
C ILE A 119 -12.80 -4.24 -4.46
#